data_AF-A0A2V9V098-F1
#
_entry.id   AF-A0A2V9V098-F1
#
_cell.length_a   1.000
_cell.length_b   1.000
_cell.length_c   1.000
_cell.angle_alpha   90.00
_cell.angle_beta   90.00
_cell.angle_gamma   90.00
#
_symmetry.space_group_name_H-M   'P 1'
#
loop_
_entity.id
_entity.type
_entity.pdbx_description
1 polymer ?
#
loop_
_entity_poly.entity_id
_entity_poly.type
_entity_poly.pdbx_seq_one_letter_code
_entity_poly.pdbx_strand_id
1 'polypeptide(L)'
;TFDEKDVRIRAYGDSAVVIGTLDAKGTGARPDRARHTWVADPSASFSGTLRFTRVYIKRNGKWLLAALHNAVPLPPTAAAK
;
A
#
# COMPACT_ATOMS: atom_id res chain seq x y z
N THR A 1 1.03 0.12 11.40
CA THR A 1 2.39 0.22 10.87
C THR A 1 2.37 -0.14 9.39
N PHE A 2 3.28 0.44 8.60
CA PHE A 2 3.44 0.17 7.17
C PHE A 2 4.91 -0.14 6.93
N ASP A 3 5.22 -1.42 6.74
CA ASP A 3 6.60 -1.91 6.60
C ASP A 3 6.82 -2.46 5.19
N GLU A 4 7.77 -1.87 4.45
CA GLU A 4 8.05 -2.21 3.05
C GLU A 4 9.24 -3.16 2.94
N LYS A 5 9.06 -4.24 2.17
CA LYS A 5 10.04 -5.32 1.99
C LYS A 5 10.20 -5.64 0.50
N ASP A 6 11.30 -6.32 0.17
CA ASP A 6 11.61 -6.79 -1.18
C ASP A 6 11.55 -5.70 -2.26
N VAL A 7 11.89 -4.47 -1.85
CA VAL A 7 11.74 -3.29 -2.69
C VAL A 7 12.70 -3.39 -3.88
N ARG A 8 12.14 -3.26 -5.08
CA ARG A 8 12.88 -3.19 -6.33
C ARG A 8 12.47 -1.95 -7.10
N ILE A 9 13.47 -1.23 -7.60
CA ILE A 9 13.30 0.03 -8.32
C ILE A 9 13.85 -0.17 -9.73
N ARG A 10 13.08 0.26 -10.74
CA ARG A 10 13.53 0.33 -12.13
C ARG A 10 13.23 1.72 -12.67
N ALA A 11 14.27 2.44 -13.11
CA ALA A 11 14.15 3.76 -13.73
C ALA A 11 14.19 3.66 -15.26
N TYR A 12 13.39 4.50 -15.92
CA TYR A 12 13.20 4.61 -17.36
C TYR A 12 13.19 6.09 -17.74
N GLY A 13 14.37 6.71 -17.80
CA GLY A 13 14.50 8.16 -18.00
C GLY A 13 13.79 8.93 -16.90
N ASP A 14 12.74 9.67 -17.27
CA ASP A 14 11.89 10.45 -16.35
C ASP A 14 10.71 9.65 -15.78
N SER A 15 10.71 8.33 -15.89
CA SER A 15 9.74 7.45 -15.23
C SER A 15 10.45 6.44 -14.33
N ALA A 16 9.80 5.97 -13.27
CA ALA A 16 10.31 4.89 -12.45
C ALA A 16 9.18 3.99 -11.98
N VAL A 17 9.45 2.69 -11.91
CA VAL A 17 8.54 1.69 -11.34
C VAL A 17 9.18 1.14 -10.08
N VAL A 18 8.47 1.24 -8.96
CA VAL A 18 8.86 0.66 -7.67
C VAL A 18 7.86 -0.43 -7.32
N ILE A 19 8.37 -1.62 -7.06
CA ILE A 19 7.56 -2.76 -6.62
C ILE A 19 8.09 -3.28 -5.30
N GLY A 20 7.21 -3.91 -4.53
CA GLY A 20 7.60 -4.56 -3.29
C GLY A 20 6.42 -5.21 -2.59
N THR A 21 6.69 -5.63 -1.37
CA THR A 21 5.72 -6.19 -0.44
C THR A 21 5.51 -5.18 0.69
N LEU A 22 4.27 -5.00 1.14
CA LEU A 22 3.90 -4.12 2.24
C LEU A 22 3.19 -4.94 3.31
N ASP A 23 3.79 -5.04 4.49
CA ASP A 23 3.10 -5.51 5.69
C ASP A 23 2.40 -4.34 6.35
N ALA A 24 1.07 -4.34 6.27
CA ALA A 24 0.23 -3.25 6.74
C ALA A 24 -0.62 -3.68 7.93
N LYS A 25 -0.61 -2.85 8.97
CA LYS A 25 -1.47 -2.97 10.14
C LYS A 25 -2.12 -1.63 10.42
N GLY A 26 -3.42 -1.63 10.67
CA GLY A 26 -4.10 -0.42 11.12
C GLY A 26 -5.34 -0.71 11.94
N THR A 27 -5.70 0.28 12.75
CA THR A 27 -6.93 0.31 13.53
C THR A 27 -7.90 1.22 12.80
N GLY A 28 -9.13 0.77 12.63
CA GLY A 28 -10.23 1.55 12.10
C GLY A 28 -10.66 2.64 13.08
N ALA A 29 -11.62 3.43 12.64
CA ALA A 29 -12.20 4.48 13.44
C ALA A 29 -13.72 4.30 13.52
N ARG A 30 -14.28 4.75 14.63
CA ARG A 30 -15.73 4.89 14.82
C ARG A 30 -16.08 6.33 15.15
N PRO A 31 -17.29 6.79 14.81
CA PRO A 31 -17.71 8.13 15.19
C PRO A 31 -17.91 8.24 16.70
N ASP A 32 -17.41 9.31 17.30
CA ASP A 32 -17.80 9.80 18.63
C ASP A 32 -18.75 10.99 18.42
N ARG A 33 -20.06 10.70 18.54
CA ARG A 33 -21.11 11.69 18.28
C ARG A 33 -21.14 12.81 19.31
N ALA A 34 -20.76 12.55 20.56
CA ALA A 34 -20.77 13.59 21.60
C ALA A 34 -19.66 14.62 21.35
N ARG A 35 -18.51 14.17 20.84
CA ARG A 35 -17.37 15.04 20.53
C ARG A 35 -17.31 15.50 19.07
N HIS A 36 -18.26 15.09 18.24
CA HIS A 36 -18.31 15.40 16.81
C HIS A 36 -16.99 15.05 16.09
N THR A 37 -16.39 13.91 16.45
CA THR A 37 -15.07 13.49 15.96
C THR A 37 -15.02 11.99 15.68
N TRP A 38 -13.89 11.51 15.15
CA TRP A 38 -13.59 10.09 15.01
C TRP A 38 -12.61 9.66 16.09
N VAL A 39 -12.89 8.52 16.72
CA VAL A 39 -11.97 7.89 17.68
C VAL A 39 -11.55 6.53 17.16
N ALA A 40 -10.35 6.07 17.55
CA ALA A 40 -9.91 4.73 17.21
C ALA A 40 -10.94 3.71 17.72
N ASP A 41 -11.28 2.74 16.87
CA ASP A 41 -12.12 1.61 17.23
C ASP A 41 -11.24 0.36 17.36
N PRO A 42 -10.92 -0.08 18.58
CA PRO A 42 -10.08 -1.26 18.78
C PRO A 42 -10.68 -2.55 18.19
N SER A 43 -12.00 -2.60 17.98
CA SER A 43 -12.69 -3.75 17.39
C SER A 43 -12.62 -3.77 15.87
N ALA A 44 -12.35 -2.63 15.23
CA ALA A 44 -12.09 -2.53 13.80
C ALA A 44 -10.57 -2.54 13.58
N SER A 45 -10.01 -3.63 13.08
CA SER A 45 -8.59 -3.68 12.73
C SER A 45 -8.37 -4.41 11.42
N PHE A 46 -7.27 -4.05 10.76
CA PHE A 46 -6.78 -4.80 9.62
C PHE A 46 -5.30 -5.12 9.83
N SER A 47 -4.92 -6.32 9.40
CA SER A 47 -3.54 -6.77 9.29
C SER A 47 -3.43 -7.62 8.04
N GLY A 48 -2.48 -7.31 7.17
CA GLY A 48 -2.30 -8.08 5.95
C GLY A 48 -1.04 -7.69 5.19
N THR A 49 -0.63 -8.58 4.29
CA THR A 49 0.47 -8.37 3.38
C THR A 49 -0.10 -8.01 2.00
N LEU A 50 0.43 -6.94 1.40
CA LEU A 50 0.05 -6.47 0.07
C LEU A 50 1.26 -6.52 -0.85
N ARG A 51 1.04 -6.79 -2.14
CA ARG A 51 2.01 -6.40 -3.17
C ARG A 51 1.68 -5.00 -3.65
N PHE A 52 2.69 -4.15 -3.74
CA PHE A 52 2.52 -2.81 -4.28
C PHE A 52 3.29 -2.64 -5.59
N THR A 53 2.72 -1.85 -6.49
CA THR A 53 3.39 -1.26 -7.65
C THR A 53 3.13 0.23 -7.64
N ARG A 54 4.20 1.02 -7.68
CA ARG A 54 4.15 2.49 -7.74
C ARG A 54 4.86 2.94 -8.99
N VAL A 55 4.20 3.83 -9.74
CA VAL A 55 4.80 4.49 -10.90
C VAL A 55 5.06 5.93 -10.52
N TYR A 56 6.29 6.38 -10.72
CA TYR A 56 6.71 7.76 -10.50
C TYR A 56 7.08 8.40 -11.83
N ILE A 57 6.78 9.69 -11.97
CA ILE A 57 7.23 10.53 -13.07
C ILE A 57 8.08 11.68 -12.52
N LYS A 58 9.16 12.02 -13.21
CA LYS A 58 10.02 13.15 -12.88
C LYS A 58 9.46 14.40 -13.56
N ARG A 59 9.18 15.44 -12.78
CA ARG A 59 8.75 16.76 -13.25
C ARG A 59 9.58 17.82 -12.54
N ASN A 60 10.25 18.67 -13.32
CA ASN A 60 11.11 19.74 -12.81
C ASN A 60 12.09 19.26 -11.73
N GLY A 61 12.74 18.12 -11.97
CA GLY A 61 13.70 17.52 -11.04
C GLY A 61 13.11 16.70 -9.91
N LYS A 62 11.78 16.67 -9.71
CA LYS A 62 11.12 15.99 -8.60
C LYS A 62 10.36 14.74 -9.06
N TRP A 63 10.50 13.65 -8.32
CA TRP A 63 9.70 12.44 -8.53
C TRP A 63 8.33 12.58 -7.89
N LEU A 64 7.28 12.41 -8.69
CA LEU A 64 5.88 12.50 -8.27
C LEU A 64 5.20 11.14 -8.49
N LEU A 65 4.40 10.69 -7.52
CA LEU A 65 3.62 9.46 -7.66
C LEU A 65 2.53 9.69 -8.72
N ALA A 66 2.62 8.96 -9.83
CA ALA A 66 1.65 9.03 -10.92
C ALA A 66 0.57 7.95 -10.80
N ALA A 67 0.94 6.76 -10.32
CA ALA A 67 0.00 5.67 -10.09
C ALA A 67 0.45 4.78 -8.94
N LEU A 68 -0.52 4.20 -8.23
CA LEU A 68 -0.31 3.23 -7.18
C LEU A 68 -1.34 2.12 -7.31
N HIS A 69 -0.87 0.88 -7.20
CA HIS A 69 -1.71 -0.30 -7.15
C HIS A 69 -1.26 -1.17 -5.97
N ASN A 70 -2.21 -1.48 -5.09
CA ASN A 70 -2.03 -2.44 -4.00
C ASN A 70 -2.92 -3.65 -4.28
N ALA A 71 -2.35 -4.85 -4.19
CA ALA A 71 -3.08 -6.09 -4.38
C ALA A 71 -2.84 -7.02 -3.19
N VAL A 72 -3.90 -7.67 -2.72
CA VAL A 72 -3.77 -8.83 -1.83
C VAL A 72 -3.19 -9.97 -2.67
N PRO A 73 -2.03 -10.54 -2.30
CA PRO A 73 -1.47 -11.68 -3.02
C PRO A 73 -2.43 -12.86 -2.89
N LEU A 74 -2.92 -13.37 -4.02
CA LEU A 74 -3.69 -14.61 -4.05
C LEU A 74 -2.75 -15.78 -3.79
N PRO A 75 -3.19 -16.81 -3.05
CA PRO A 75 -2.44 -18.06 -2.98
C PRO A 75 -2.25 -18.61 -4.40
N PRO A 76 -1.11 -19.27 -4.70
CA PRO A 76 -0.94 -19.91 -5.99
C PRO A 76 -2.09 -20.89 -6.22
N THR A 77 -2.78 -20.76 -7.35
CA THR A 77 -3.80 -21.72 -7.75
C THR A 77 -3.15 -23.09 -7.78
N ALA A 78 -3.70 -24.06 -7.05
CA ALA A 78 -3.23 -25.44 -7.14
C ALA A 78 -3.25 -25.84 -8.61
N ALA A 79 -2.13 -26.35 -9.13
CA ALA A 79 -2.07 -26.84 -10.50
C ALA A 79 -3.18 -27.89 -10.68
N ALA A 80 -3.99 -27.74 -11.72
CA ALA A 80 -4.91 -28.79 -12.13
C ALA A 80 -4.09 -30.05 -12.40
N LYS A 81 -4.45 -31.16 -11.75
CA LYS A 81 -3.86 -32.48 -11.97
C LYS A 81 -4.22 -33.02 -13.35
#